data_AF-A0A7T0PYJ2-F1
#
_entry.id   AF-A0A7T0PYJ2-F1
#
_cell.length_a   1.000
_cell.length_b   1.000
_cell.length_c   1.000
_cell.angle_alpha   90.00
_cell.angle_beta   90.00
_cell.angle_gamma   90.00
#
_symmetry.space_group_name_H-M   'P 1'
#
loop_
_entity.id
_entity.type
_entity.pdbx_description
1 polymer ?
#
loop_
_entity_poly.entity_id
_entity_poly.type
_entity_poly.pdbx_seq_one_letter_code
_entity_poly.pdbx_strand_id
1 'polypeptide(L)'
;MELRSYDIGASEAAQANFNDVASQLEALISQRDADVRDAMAQYQADGVSEDYRAKEARWNRAASEVRTIISNLRASMQRTDESASTALSKAGAAVEGMG
;
A
#
# COMPACT_ATOMS: atom_id res chain seq x y z
N MET A 1 19.15 -31.61 6.16
CA MET A 1 17.79 -31.35 5.65
C MET A 1 17.01 -30.37 6.52
N GLU A 2 17.32 -30.25 7.82
CA GLU A 2 16.62 -29.42 8.81
C GLU A 2 16.66 -27.90 8.57
N LEU A 3 17.82 -27.35 8.15
CA LEU A 3 17.95 -25.90 7.86
C LEU A 3 17.05 -25.44 6.70
N ARG A 4 16.94 -26.25 5.64
CA ARG A 4 16.10 -25.92 4.49
C ARG A 4 14.61 -25.91 4.83
N SER A 5 14.15 -26.84 5.66
CA SER A 5 12.76 -26.85 6.12
C SER A 5 12.45 -25.68 7.05
N TYR A 6 13.41 -25.28 7.89
CA TYR A 6 13.28 -24.11 8.76
C TYR A 6 13.16 -22.81 7.96
N ASP A 7 14.03 -22.61 6.96
CA ASP A 7 13.99 -21.42 6.10
C ASP A 7 12.68 -21.34 5.30
N ILE A 8 12.17 -22.46 4.78
CA ILE A 8 10.90 -22.49 4.05
C ILE A 8 9.73 -22.09 4.97
N GLY A 9 9.65 -22.65 6.18
CA GLY A 9 8.58 -22.32 7.13
C GLY A 9 8.62 -20.86 7.60
N ALA A 10 9.82 -20.30 7.76
CA ALA A 10 10.00 -18.89 8.09
C ALA A 10 9.55 -17.97 6.94
N SER A 11 9.93 -18.30 5.69
CA SER A 11 9.50 -17.54 4.51
C SER A 11 8.00 -17.64 4.25
N GLU A 12 7.36 -18.80 4.48
CA GLU A 12 5.91 -18.96 4.38
C GLU A 12 5.16 -18.10 5.41
N ALA A 13 5.62 -18.09 6.67
CA ALA A 13 5.03 -17.25 7.72
C ALA A 13 5.18 -15.75 7.40
N ALA A 14 6.34 -15.33 6.90
CA ALA A 14 6.56 -13.95 6.46
C ALA A 14 5.66 -13.57 5.27
N GLN A 15 5.43 -14.49 4.33
CA GLN A 15 4.51 -14.31 3.21
C GLN A 15 3.06 -14.15 3.65
N ALA A 16 2.60 -14.97 4.59
CA ALA A 16 1.25 -14.85 5.15
C ALA A 16 1.06 -13.48 5.84
N ASN A 17 1.97 -13.12 6.75
CA ASN A 17 1.90 -11.85 7.47
C ASN A 17 1.96 -10.63 6.51
N PHE A 18 2.81 -10.69 5.48
CA PHE A 18 2.85 -9.64 4.46
C PHE A 18 1.52 -9.52 3.72
N ASN A 19 0.94 -10.63 3.27
CA ASN A 19 -0.33 -10.60 2.55
C ASN A 19 -1.46 -10.03 3.42
N ASP A 20 -1.50 -10.36 4.72
CA ASP A 20 -2.50 -9.84 5.65
C ASP A 20 -2.39 -8.32 5.80
N VAL A 21 -1.18 -7.79 5.98
CA VAL A 21 -0.93 -6.34 6.09
C VAL A 21 -1.22 -5.63 4.76
N ALA A 22 -0.81 -6.22 3.63
CA ALA A 22 -1.07 -5.68 2.30
C ALA A 22 -2.57 -5.57 2.02
N SER A 23 -3.35 -6.60 2.34
CA SER A 23 -4.81 -6.58 2.16
C SER A 23 -5.49 -5.54 3.05
N GLN A 24 -5.03 -5.36 4.29
CA GLN A 24 -5.52 -4.28 5.17
C GLN A 24 -5.23 -2.89 4.57
N LEU A 25 -4.04 -2.69 4.02
CA LEU A 25 -3.65 -1.42 3.40
C LEU A 25 -4.45 -1.13 2.13
N GLU A 26 -4.64 -2.13 1.26
CA GLU A 26 -5.48 -2.01 0.06
C GLU A 26 -6.94 -1.69 0.42
N ALA A 27 -7.48 -2.32 1.47
CA ALA A 27 -8.83 -2.05 1.96
C ALA A 27 -8.95 -0.63 2.50
N LEU A 28 -7.99 -0.17 3.30
CA LEU A 28 -7.99 1.18 3.87
C LEU A 28 -7.94 2.26 2.79
N ILE A 29 -7.08 2.10 1.77
CA ILE A 29 -7.01 3.02 0.64
C ILE A 29 -8.35 3.06 -0.08
N SER A 30 -8.94 1.89 -0.36
CA SER A 30 -10.21 1.80 -1.09
C SER A 30 -11.37 2.41 -0.30
N GLN A 31 -11.39 2.26 1.02
CA GLN A 31 -12.38 2.89 1.90
C GLN A 31 -12.25 4.41 1.85
N ARG A 32 -11.03 4.96 1.99
CA ARG A 32 -10.82 6.42 1.94
C ARG A 32 -11.20 6.98 0.57
N ASP A 33 -10.84 6.30 -0.51
CA ASP A 33 -11.22 6.70 -1.88
C ASP A 33 -12.75 6.80 -2.01
N ALA A 34 -13.51 5.87 -1.42
CA ALA A 34 -14.97 5.92 -1.38
C ALA A 34 -15.50 7.08 -0.53
N ASP A 35 -14.99 7.25 0.70
CA ASP A 35 -15.40 8.30 1.62
C ASP A 35 -15.22 9.69 1.00
N VAL A 36 -14.11 9.91 0.28
CA VAL A 36 -13.82 11.18 -0.37
C VAL A 36 -14.69 11.41 -1.58
N ARG A 37 -14.95 10.38 -2.37
CA ARG A 37 -15.85 10.50 -3.51
C ARG A 37 -17.25 10.90 -3.04
N ASP A 38 -17.73 10.30 -1.96
CA ASP A 38 -19.04 10.59 -1.38
C ASP A 38 -19.07 12.00 -0.76
N ALA A 39 -18.00 12.40 -0.06
CA ALA A 39 -17.85 13.77 0.44
C ALA A 39 -17.79 14.80 -0.71
N MET A 40 -17.05 14.52 -1.78
CA MET A 40 -16.91 15.40 -2.95
C MET A 40 -18.20 15.57 -3.73
N ALA A 41 -19.05 14.54 -3.78
CA ALA A 41 -20.38 14.64 -4.38
C ALA A 41 -21.26 15.64 -3.62
N GLN A 42 -21.13 15.71 -2.29
CA GLN A 42 -21.83 16.70 -1.46
C GLN A 42 -21.18 18.10 -1.60
N TYR A 43 -19.85 18.16 -1.65
CA TYR A 43 -19.07 19.41 -1.67
C TYR A 43 -19.09 20.17 -3.01
N GLN A 44 -19.27 19.49 -4.15
CA GLN A 44 -19.40 20.16 -5.46
C GLN A 44 -20.61 21.10 -5.54
N ALA A 45 -21.62 20.89 -4.69
CA ALA A 45 -22.78 21.77 -4.57
C ALA A 45 -22.43 23.13 -3.93
N ASP A 46 -21.39 23.18 -3.08
CA ASP A 46 -21.05 24.35 -2.26
C ASP A 46 -19.84 25.14 -2.81
N GLY A 47 -19.19 24.66 -3.88
CA GLY A 47 -18.07 25.32 -4.55
C GLY A 47 -16.70 25.03 -3.90
N VAL A 48 -16.08 23.91 -4.27
CA VAL A 48 -14.78 23.47 -3.75
C VAL A 48 -13.61 24.34 -4.20
N SER A 49 -12.71 24.68 -3.26
CA SER A 49 -11.44 25.37 -3.50
C SER A 49 -10.41 24.48 -4.22
N GLU A 50 -9.62 25.09 -5.09
CA GLU A 50 -8.52 24.46 -5.84
C GLU A 50 -7.56 23.66 -4.94
N ASP A 51 -7.36 24.12 -3.71
CA ASP A 51 -6.56 23.46 -2.66
C ASP A 51 -7.01 22.04 -2.35
N TYR A 52 -8.33 21.77 -2.33
CA TYR A 52 -8.81 20.41 -2.04
C TYR A 52 -8.49 19.46 -3.19
N ARG A 53 -8.63 19.92 -4.44
CA ARG A 53 -8.29 19.10 -5.63
C ARG A 53 -6.81 18.77 -5.67
N ALA A 54 -5.95 19.71 -5.29
CA ALA A 54 -4.51 19.49 -5.20
C ALA A 54 -4.16 18.43 -4.13
N LYS A 55 -4.80 18.51 -2.95
CA LYS A 55 -4.64 17.49 -1.89
C LYS A 55 -5.11 16.11 -2.36
N GLU A 56 -6.22 16.07 -3.08
CA GLU A 56 -6.77 14.82 -3.60
C GLU A 56 -5.89 14.21 -4.70
N ALA A 57 -5.30 15.03 -5.56
CA ALA A 57 -4.31 14.57 -6.53
C ALA A 57 -3.07 13.99 -5.84
N ARG A 58 -2.55 14.63 -4.78
CA ARG A 58 -1.42 14.11 -3.97
C ARG A 58 -1.77 12.77 -3.34
N TRP A 59 -2.96 12.64 -2.75
CA TRP A 59 -3.44 11.37 -2.19
C TRP A 59 -3.46 10.26 -3.23
N ASN A 60 -4.14 10.48 -4.36
CA ASN A 60 -4.30 9.46 -5.39
C ASN A 60 -2.94 8.96 -5.92
N ARG A 61 -1.97 9.86 -6.05
CA ARG A 61 -0.60 9.50 -6.42
C ARG A 61 0.02 8.57 -5.39
N ALA A 62 -0.02 8.95 -4.12
CA ALA A 62 0.60 8.20 -3.04
C ALA A 62 -0.08 6.83 -2.83
N ALA A 63 -1.41 6.76 -2.94
CA ALA A 63 -2.18 5.52 -2.93
C ALA A 63 -1.76 4.56 -4.07
N SER A 64 -1.55 5.09 -5.28
CA SER A 64 -1.06 4.32 -6.42
C SER A 64 0.36 3.79 -6.22
N GLU A 65 1.24 4.61 -5.64
CA GLU A 65 2.60 4.20 -5.29
C GLU A 65 2.60 3.06 -4.27
N VAL A 66 1.76 3.13 -3.23
CA VAL A 66 1.60 2.06 -2.24
C VAL A 66 1.11 0.76 -2.88
N ARG A 67 0.07 0.81 -3.72
CA ARG A 67 -0.43 -0.37 -4.47
C ARG A 67 0.67 -0.98 -5.36
N THR A 68 1.49 -0.14 -5.99
CA THR A 68 2.64 -0.58 -6.79
C THR A 68 3.70 -1.28 -5.94
N ILE A 69 4.01 -0.75 -4.76
CA ILE A 69 5.00 -1.35 -3.84
C ILE A 69 4.52 -2.70 -3.33
N ILE A 70 3.24 -2.81 -2.94
CA ILE A 70 2.62 -4.09 -2.56
C ILE A 70 2.77 -5.12 -3.68
N SER A 71 2.42 -4.74 -4.91
CA SER A 71 2.54 -5.62 -6.09
C SER A 71 3.99 -6.09 -6.30
N ASN A 72 4.95 -5.17 -6.22
CA ASN A 72 6.37 -5.49 -6.38
C ASN A 72 6.90 -6.41 -5.26
N LEU A 73 6.46 -6.21 -4.02
CA LEU A 73 6.80 -7.07 -2.89
C LEU A 73 6.25 -8.48 -3.08
N ARG A 74 4.96 -8.60 -3.44
CA ARG A 74 4.31 -9.88 -3.71
C ARG A 74 5.02 -10.65 -4.84
N ALA A 75 5.39 -9.96 -5.92
CA ALA A 75 6.16 -10.54 -7.02
C ALA A 75 7.59 -10.93 -6.61
N SER A 76 8.22 -10.15 -5.74
CA SER A 76 9.58 -10.44 -5.23
C SER A 76 9.61 -11.67 -4.33
N MET A 77 8.61 -11.81 -3.46
CA MET A 77 8.48 -12.94 -2.54
C MET A 77 8.17 -14.25 -3.28
N GLN A 78 7.42 -14.17 -4.39
CA GLN A 78 7.23 -15.30 -5.30
C GLN A 78 8.52 -15.72 -6.03
N ARG A 79 9.54 -14.84 -6.13
CA ARG A 79 10.79 -15.11 -6.85
C ARG A 79 11.93 -15.64 -5.98
N THR A 80 11.72 -15.88 -4.69
CA THR A 80 12.73 -16.37 -3.71
C THR A 80 13.71 -15.27 -3.27
N ASP A 81 13.39 -14.69 -2.11
CA ASP A 81 14.14 -13.88 -1.13
C ASP A 81 15.48 -13.18 -1.44
N GLU A 82 15.44 -12.06 -2.17
CA GLU A 82 16.46 -11.00 -2.00
C GLU A 82 15.91 -9.56 -2.01
N SER A 83 14.61 -9.35 -2.26
CA SER A 83 14.06 -8.02 -2.56
C SER A 83 12.98 -7.50 -1.59
N ALA A 84 12.63 -8.25 -0.55
CA ALA A 84 11.57 -7.85 0.40
C ALA A 84 11.94 -6.63 1.26
N SER A 85 13.18 -6.56 1.76
CA SER A 85 13.65 -5.45 2.60
C SER A 85 13.66 -4.10 1.87
N THR A 86 14.14 -4.08 0.62
CA THR A 86 14.22 -2.85 -0.20
C THR A 86 12.85 -2.26 -0.49
N ALA A 87 11.84 -3.09 -0.74
CA ALA A 87 10.51 -2.58 -1.07
C ALA A 87 9.70 -2.21 0.19
N LEU A 88 9.94 -2.84 1.34
CA LEU A 88 9.45 -2.35 2.65
C LEU A 88 9.97 -0.94 2.98
N SER A 89 11.27 -0.69 2.75
CA SER A 89 11.85 0.65 2.97
C SER A 89 11.23 1.71 2.05
N LYS A 90 10.94 1.36 0.78
CA LYS A 90 10.22 2.25 -0.14
C LYS A 90 8.78 2.51 0.29
N ALA A 91 8.10 1.51 0.85
CA ALA A 91 6.74 1.66 1.39
C ALA A 91 6.71 2.66 2.55
N GLY A 92 7.63 2.52 3.51
CA GLY A 92 7.75 3.42 4.66
C GLY A 92 7.96 4.87 4.24
N ALA A 93 8.89 5.12 3.31
CA ALA A 93 9.15 6.46 2.80
C ALA A 93 7.95 7.09 2.06
N ALA A 94 7.17 6.28 1.32
CA ALA A 94 5.95 6.75 0.67
C ALA A 94 4.88 7.15 1.68
N VAL A 95 4.76 6.43 2.79
CA VAL A 95 3.82 6.72 3.89
C VAL A 95 4.26 7.95 4.70
N GLU A 96 5.55 8.07 5.03
CA GLU A 96 6.07 9.27 5.72
C GLU A 96 5.92 10.53 4.86
N GLY A 97 6.07 10.40 3.55
CA GLY A 97 5.82 11.47 2.59
C GLY A 97 4.35 11.84 2.40
N MET A 98 3.40 11.14 3.03
CA MET A 98 1.97 11.50 3.06
C MET A 98 1.60 12.44 4.22
N GLY A 99 2.41 12.47 5.29
CA GLY A 99 2.29 13.45 6.39
C GLY A 99 2.45 14.89 5.93
#